data_AF-A0A3M1YGT7-F1
#
_entry.id   AF-A0A3M1YGT7-F1
#
_cell.length_a   1.000
_cell.length_b   1.000
_cell.length_c   1.000
_cell.angle_alpha   90.00
_cell.angle_beta   90.00
_cell.angle_gamma   90.00
#
_symmetry.space_group_name_H-M   'P 1'
#
loop_
_entity.id
_entity.type
_entity.pdbx_description
1 polymer ?
#
loop_
_entity_poly.entity_id
_entity_poly.type
_entity_poly.pdbx_seq_one_letter_code
_entity_poly.pdbx_strand_id
1 'polypeptide(L)'
;MFKKDNIFLGMLYGILIPAVGYGITVFGFKQKGVPLMPELLENIMLLLIAANGILLRFVLVNKKLEKTGRGILIVTMIMLIIWVAKFQ
;
A
#
# COMPACT_ATOMS: atom_id res chain seq x y z
N MET A 1 -21.21 11.04 -11.65
CA MET A 1 -20.61 12.08 -10.78
C MET A 1 -20.53 11.55 -9.35
N PHE A 2 -19.58 10.65 -9.03
CA PHE A 2 -19.44 10.11 -7.68
C PHE A 2 -18.68 11.13 -6.82
N LYS A 3 -19.41 12.00 -6.10
CA LYS A 3 -18.90 12.87 -5.02
C LYS A 3 -18.49 12.03 -3.79
N LYS A 4 -17.62 11.03 -3.97
CA LYS A 4 -17.05 10.23 -2.86
C LYS A 4 -15.60 10.63 -2.57
N ASP A 5 -15.24 11.90 -2.80
CA ASP A 5 -13.93 12.39 -2.41
C ASP A 5 -13.88 12.60 -0.88
N ASN A 6 -13.38 11.59 -0.17
CA ASN A 6 -13.25 11.61 1.28
C ASN A 6 -11.90 10.99 1.68
N ILE A 7 -11.25 11.60 2.66
CA ILE A 7 -10.02 11.11 3.28
C ILE A 7 -10.20 9.66 3.76
N PHE A 8 -11.36 9.32 4.34
CA PHE A 8 -11.63 7.97 4.81
C PHE A 8 -11.61 6.92 3.69
N LEU A 9 -12.16 7.27 2.51
CA LEU A 9 -12.10 6.41 1.34
C LEU A 9 -10.65 6.21 0.89
N GLY A 10 -9.85 7.28 0.93
CA GLY A 10 -8.43 7.25 0.66
C GLY A 10 -7.67 6.31 1.59
N MET A 11 -7.90 6.43 2.89
CA MET A 11 -7.28 5.55 3.88
C MET A 11 -7.70 4.09 3.66
N LEU A 12 -8.97 3.84 3.37
CA LEU A 12 -9.46 2.50 3.06
C LEU A 12 -8.71 1.88 1.87
N TYR A 13 -8.56 2.61 0.76
CA TYR A 13 -7.81 2.11 -0.40
C TYR A 13 -6.31 1.96 -0.10
N GLY A 14 -5.72 2.92 0.62
CA GLY A 14 -4.33 2.89 1.02
C GLY A 14 -3.99 1.71 1.93
N ILE A 15 -4.95 1.15 2.68
CA ILE A 15 -4.77 -0.07 3.48
C ILE A 15 -5.09 -1.31 2.66
N LEU A 16 -6.21 -1.29 1.94
CA LEU A 16 -6.75 -2.47 1.26
C LEU A 16 -5.81 -2.97 0.16
N ILE A 17 -5.26 -2.07 -0.66
CA ILE A 17 -4.37 -2.46 -1.77
C ILE A 17 -3.11 -3.16 -1.25
N PRO A 18 -2.35 -2.59 -0.29
CA PRO A 18 -1.20 -3.27 0.29
C PRO A 18 -1.56 -4.55 1.04
N ALA A 19 -2.65 -4.59 1.80
CA ALA A 19 -3.05 -5.77 2.55
C ALA A 19 -3.36 -6.95 1.63
N VAL A 20 -4.14 -6.70 0.57
CA VAL A 20 -4.44 -7.71 -0.46
C VAL A 20 -3.17 -8.11 -1.20
N GLY A 21 -2.33 -7.15 -1.60
CA GLY A 21 -1.07 -7.41 -2.28
C GLY A 21 -0.10 -8.24 -1.44
N TYR A 22 -0.03 -7.99 -0.12
CA TYR A 22 0.76 -8.78 0.82
C TYR A 22 0.24 -10.21 0.90
N GLY A 23 -1.08 -10.39 1.07
CA GLY A 23 -1.70 -11.71 1.11
C GLY A 23 -1.42 -12.53 -0.14
N ILE A 24 -1.56 -11.92 -1.33
CA ILE A 24 -1.30 -12.58 -2.62
C ILE A 24 0.18 -12.96 -2.75
N THR A 25 1.11 -12.05 -2.46
CA THR A 25 2.55 -12.32 -2.61
C THR A 25 3.02 -13.40 -1.64
N VAL A 26 2.66 -13.29 -0.36
CA VAL A 26 3.00 -14.29 0.67
C VAL A 26 2.40 -15.65 0.35
N PHE A 27 1.15 -15.71 -0.07
CA PHE A 27 0.52 -16.97 -0.48
C PHE A 27 1.24 -17.58 -1.69
N GLY A 28 1.56 -16.76 -2.70
CA GLY A 28 2.30 -17.20 -3.88
C GLY A 28 3.68 -17.79 -3.56
N PHE A 29 4.44 -17.16 -2.65
CA PHE A 29 5.73 -17.69 -2.21
C PHE A 29 5.60 -18.99 -1.43
N LYS A 30 4.61 -19.08 -0.52
CA LYS A 30 4.33 -20.31 0.24
C LYS A 30 3.99 -21.49 -0.68
N GLN A 31 3.16 -21.27 -1.71
CA GLN A 31 2.82 -22.31 -2.68
C GLN A 31 4.03 -22.80 -3.49
N LYS A 32 5.03 -21.95 -3.69
CA LYS A 32 6.28 -22.30 -4.38
C LYS A 32 7.35 -22.90 -3.45
N GLY A 33 7.05 -23.08 -2.16
CA GLY A 33 8.02 -23.57 -1.17
C GLY A 33 9.15 -22.58 -0.87
N VAL A 34 8.99 -21.30 -1.23
CA VAL A 34 10.01 -20.27 -0.97
C VAL A 34 9.91 -19.83 0.49
N PRO A 35 10.99 -19.94 1.29
CA PRO A 35 10.98 -19.47 2.67
C PRO A 35 10.85 -17.94 2.73
N LEU A 36 9.97 -17.46 3.61
CA LEU A 36 9.75 -16.03 3.84
C LEU A 36 10.82 -15.48 4.79
N MET A 37 12.05 -15.38 4.28
CA MET A 37 13.16 -14.78 5.02
C MET A 37 12.88 -13.29 5.29
N PRO A 38 13.44 -12.71 6.38
CA PRO A 38 13.24 -11.31 6.73
C PRO A 38 13.50 -10.34 5.57
N GLU A 39 14.54 -10.57 4.77
CA GLU A 39 14.92 -9.73 3.63
C GLU A 39 13.86 -9.78 2.52
N LEU A 40 13.21 -10.93 2.32
CA LEU A 40 12.12 -11.06 1.36
C LEU A 40 10.89 -10.30 1.85
N LEU A 41 10.58 -10.37 3.16
CA LEU A 41 9.47 -9.63 3.75
C LEU A 41 9.68 -8.11 3.69
N GLU A 42 10.91 -7.66 3.91
CA GLU A 42 11.34 -6.26 3.77
C GLU A 42 11.07 -5.76 2.35
N ASN A 43 11.55 -6.51 1.35
CA ASN A 43 11.38 -6.19 -0.07
C ASN A 43 9.91 -6.19 -0.50
N ILE A 44 9.11 -7.14 -0.01
CA ILE A 44 7.66 -7.17 -0.27
C ILE A 44 7.00 -5.92 0.31
N MET A 45 7.36 -5.50 1.52
CA MET A 45 6.77 -4.29 2.12
C MET A 45 7.15 -3.02 1.35
N LEU A 46 8.41 -2.87 0.91
CA LEU A 46 8.81 -1.76 0.03
C LEU A 46 8.05 -1.76 -1.30
N LEU A 47 7.89 -2.93 -1.92
CA LEU A 47 7.14 -3.07 -3.17
C LEU A 47 5.69 -2.59 -3.00
N LEU A 48 5.05 -2.94 -1.88
CA LEU A 48 3.67 -2.54 -1.59
C LEU A 48 3.54 -1.04 -1.27
N ILE A 49 4.54 -0.45 -0.60
CA ILE A 49 4.62 1.00 -0.40
C ILE A 49 4.74 1.71 -1.75
N ALA A 50 5.60 1.21 -2.64
CA ALA A 50 5.74 1.74 -4.00
C ALA A 50 4.45 1.62 -4.81
N ALA A 51 3.75 0.49 -4.72
CA ALA A 51 2.44 0.29 -5.34
C ALA A 51 1.39 1.31 -4.82
N ASN A 52 1.42 1.62 -3.52
CA ASN A 52 0.59 2.69 -2.94
C ASN A 52 0.95 4.08 -3.50
N GLY A 53 2.22 4.35 -3.78
CA GLY A 53 2.65 5.56 -4.48
C GLY A 53 2.08 5.67 -5.91
N ILE A 54 2.02 4.56 -6.64
CA ILE A 54 1.39 4.50 -7.96
C ILE A 54 -0.13 4.76 -7.85
N LEU A 55 -0.79 4.13 -6.88
CA LEU A 55 -2.22 4.36 -6.60
C LEU A 55 -2.47 5.83 -6.26
N LEU A 56 -1.64 6.42 -5.42
CA LEU A 56 -1.72 7.83 -5.04
C LEU A 56 -1.65 8.73 -6.29
N ARG A 57 -0.68 8.48 -7.17
CA ARG A 57 -0.55 9.23 -8.44
C ARG A 57 -1.81 9.08 -9.30
N PHE A 58 -2.33 7.87 -9.45
CA PHE A 58 -3.55 7.64 -10.23
C PHE A 58 -4.76 8.40 -9.64
N VAL A 59 -4.93 8.39 -8.32
CA VAL A 59 -6.04 9.05 -7.64
C VAL A 59 -5.93 10.58 -7.73
N LEU A 60 -4.74 11.15 -7.54
CA LEU A 60 -4.52 12.59 -7.60
C LEU A 60 -4.54 13.13 -9.05
N VAL A 61 -3.84 12.47 -9.98
CA VAL A 61 -3.65 12.98 -11.34
C VAL A 61 -4.80 12.61 -12.26
N ASN A 62 -5.19 11.32 -12.30
CA ASN A 62 -6.18 10.84 -13.25
C ASN A 62 -7.61 11.05 -12.74
N LYS A 63 -7.85 10.86 -11.44
CA LYS A 63 -9.19 10.99 -10.85
C LYS A 63 -9.47 12.35 -10.21
N LYS A 64 -8.43 13.18 -9.99
CA LYS A 64 -8.53 14.51 -9.34
C LYS A 64 -9.27 14.47 -8.00
N LEU A 65 -9.06 13.39 -7.23
CA LEU A 65 -9.68 13.19 -5.91
C LEU A 65 -8.66 13.57 -4.82
N GLU A 66 -8.62 14.85 -4.45
CA GLU A 66 -7.60 15.37 -3.53
C GLU A 66 -7.71 14.79 -2.12
N LYS A 67 -8.92 14.73 -1.55
CA LYS A 67 -9.11 14.22 -0.18
C LYS A 67 -8.78 12.74 -0.10
N THR A 68 -9.22 11.98 -1.09
CA THR A 68 -8.91 10.55 -1.23
C THR A 68 -7.40 10.33 -1.39
N GLY A 69 -6.72 11.14 -2.21
CA GLY A 69 -5.27 11.08 -2.34
C GLY A 69 -4.54 11.38 -1.02
N ARG A 70 -4.98 12.38 -0.26
CA ARG A 70 -4.43 12.66 1.09
C ARG A 70 -4.60 11.47 2.03
N GLY A 71 -5.75 10.80 2.01
CA GLY A 71 -5.98 9.59 2.80
C GLY A 71 -5.01 8.46 2.45
N ILE A 72 -4.76 8.22 1.16
CA ILE A 72 -3.76 7.23 0.70
C ILE A 72 -2.37 7.63 1.18
N LEU A 73 -2.00 8.91 1.03
CA LEU A 73 -0.70 9.42 1.46
C LEU A 73 -0.46 9.22 2.96
N ILE A 74 -1.46 9.49 3.81
CA ILE A 74 -1.37 9.26 5.27
C ILE A 74 -1.04 7.79 5.55
N VAL A 75 -1.74 6.86 4.91
CA VAL A 75 -1.48 5.42 5.10
C VAL A 75 -0.09 5.05 4.60
N THR A 76 0.32 5.54 3.44
CA THR A 76 1.67 5.29 2.90
C THR A 76 2.77 5.77 3.86
N MET A 77 2.60 6.94 4.50
CA MET A 77 3.54 7.43 5.51
C MET A 77 3.57 6.54 6.76
N ILE A 78 2.41 6.11 7.26
CA ILE A 78 2.31 5.16 8.39
C ILE A 78 3.03 3.85 8.03
N MET A 79 2.79 3.30 6.84
CA MET A 79 3.46 2.09 6.37
C MET A 79 4.97 2.26 6.29
N LEU A 80 5.45 3.40 5.83
CA LEU A 80 6.88 3.70 5.72
C LEU A 80 7.52 3.80 7.12
N ILE A 81 6.85 4.43 8.09
CA ILE A 81 7.29 4.46 9.49
C ILE A 81 7.33 3.05 10.08
N ILE A 82 6.30 2.22 9.85
CA ILE A 82 6.28 0.83 10.29
C ILE A 82 7.41 0.02 9.66
N TRP A 83 7.70 0.27 8.39
CA TRP A 83 8.78 -0.39 7.67
C TRP A 83 10.15 -0.03 8.28
N VAL A 84 10.42 1.27 8.47
CA VAL A 84 11.65 1.73 9.13
C VAL A 84 11.76 1.09 10.51
N ALA A 85 10.72 1.15 11.35
CA ALA A 85 10.76 0.61 12.70
C ALA A 85 10.93 -0.92 12.79
N LYS A 86 10.65 -1.67 11.72
CA LYS A 86 10.76 -3.13 11.70
C LYS A 86 12.04 -3.66 11.05
N PHE A 87 12.63 -2.91 10.10
CA PHE A 87 13.72 -3.40 9.25
C PHE A 87 14.99 -2.53 9.31
N GLN A 88 14.94 -1.36 9.95
CA GLN A 88 16.10 -0.47 10.16
C GLN A 88 16.31 -0.28 11.67
#